data_AF-A0A8J8J1D9-F1
#
_entry.id   AF-A0A8J8J1D9-F1
#
_cell.length_a   1.000
_cell.length_b   1.000
_cell.length_c   1.000
_cell.angle_alpha   90.00
_cell.angle_beta   90.00
_cell.angle_gamma   90.00
#
_symmetry.space_group_name_H-M   'P 1'
#
loop_
_entity.id
_entity.type
_entity.pdbx_description
1 polymer ?
#
loop_
_entity_poly.entity_id
_entity_poly.type
_entity_poly.pdbx_seq_one_letter_code
_entity_poly.pdbx_strand_id
1 'polypeptide(L)'
;MSPKFRGKRLFVFPVVLALLGFLPYGGPSLTYVQLNGTFSGGIVVPVEISDEVVDYLSGFNATLYSFEARVLGDDMNASIILSALRLSPPHEPEDFEVIVNARPIKGATYVPYAERIPVCIRYHGHDYRAFLTVKARDEVKASGSWSRGYLDGASNSTLLEVGDLKLVVRVEEPGHYFFSIVTAWKNVEVNSGGLILGVGE
;
A
#
# COMPACT_ATOMS: atom_id res chain seq x y z
N MET A 1 -50.34 -27.38 24.44
CA MET A 1 -50.00 -26.18 23.64
C MET A 1 -48.52 -26.21 23.35
N SER A 2 -48.14 -26.51 22.10
CA SER A 2 -46.74 -26.56 21.65
C SER A 2 -46.39 -25.26 20.93
N PRO A 3 -45.26 -24.59 21.18
CA PRO A 3 -44.84 -23.49 20.35
C PRO A 3 -44.14 -24.02 19.09
N LYS A 4 -44.71 -23.67 17.93
CA LYS A 4 -44.13 -23.90 16.61
C LYS A 4 -42.95 -22.93 16.42
N PHE A 5 -41.73 -23.46 16.39
CA PHE A 5 -40.57 -22.73 15.85
C PHE A 5 -40.74 -22.59 14.34
N ARG A 6 -41.05 -21.36 13.89
CA ARG A 6 -41.18 -21.00 12.48
C ARG A 6 -39.79 -20.62 11.98
N GLY A 7 -39.20 -21.48 11.15
CA GLY A 7 -37.86 -21.33 10.61
C GLY A 7 -37.68 -20.02 9.84
N LYS A 8 -36.66 -19.26 10.23
CA LYS A 8 -35.97 -18.31 9.35
C LYS A 8 -34.71 -19.01 8.86
N ARG A 9 -34.77 -19.57 7.64
CA ARG A 9 -33.57 -19.93 6.90
C ARG A 9 -32.85 -18.61 6.57
N LEU A 10 -31.85 -18.26 7.37
CA LEU A 10 -30.87 -17.27 6.94
C LEU A 10 -30.12 -17.88 5.75
N PHE A 11 -30.04 -17.11 4.67
CA PHE A 11 -29.27 -17.40 3.48
C PHE A 11 -27.81 -17.70 3.86
N VAL A 12 -27.46 -18.98 3.98
CA VAL A 12 -26.08 -19.46 3.98
C VAL A 12 -25.71 -19.67 2.50
N PHE A 13 -25.41 -18.58 1.81
CA PHE A 13 -24.84 -18.60 0.45
C PHE A 13 -23.33 -18.31 0.54
N PRO A 14 -22.55 -18.66 -0.49
CA PRO A 14 -21.80 -19.89 -0.71
C PRO A 14 -20.40 -19.94 -0.04
N VAL A 15 -20.20 -19.28 1.11
CA VAL A 15 -18.86 -19.25 1.75
C VAL A 15 -18.44 -20.64 2.29
N VAL A 16 -19.41 -21.45 2.73
CA VAL A 16 -19.14 -22.81 3.26
C VAL A 16 -18.69 -23.78 2.16
N LEU A 17 -19.11 -23.57 0.91
CA LEU A 17 -18.73 -24.45 -0.21
C LEU A 17 -17.31 -24.19 -0.73
N ALA A 18 -16.76 -23.00 -0.54
CA ALA A 18 -15.35 -22.72 -0.84
C ALA A 18 -14.39 -23.31 0.22
N LEU A 19 -14.85 -23.49 1.46
CA LEU A 19 -14.07 -24.06 2.57
C LEU A 19 -13.93 -25.59 2.50
N LEU A 20 -14.90 -26.29 1.91
CA LEU A 20 -14.91 -27.76 1.87
C LEU A 20 -14.11 -28.37 0.71
N GLY A 21 -13.67 -27.58 -0.28
CA GLY A 21 -12.97 -28.07 -1.46
C GLY A 21 -11.43 -28.04 -1.41
N PHE A 22 -10.84 -27.42 -0.38
CA PHE A 22 -9.40 -27.07 -0.36
C PHE A 22 -8.64 -27.49 0.91
N LEU A 23 -9.21 -28.34 1.76
CA LEU A 23 -8.48 -28.86 2.93
C LEU A 23 -7.85 -30.21 2.58
N PRO A 24 -6.54 -30.27 2.25
CA PRO A 24 -5.82 -31.52 2.42
C PRO A 24 -5.89 -31.88 3.91
N TYR A 25 -6.32 -33.10 4.20
CA TYR A 25 -6.25 -33.71 5.54
C TYR A 25 -4.84 -33.51 6.10
N GLY A 26 -4.69 -32.61 7.09
CA GLY A 26 -3.42 -32.32 7.77
C GLY A 26 -2.91 -30.87 7.73
N GLY A 27 -3.61 -29.94 7.06
CA GLY A 27 -3.27 -28.51 7.12
C GLY A 27 -3.72 -27.79 8.41
N PRO A 28 -3.14 -26.62 8.74
CA PRO A 28 -3.57 -25.83 9.90
C PRO A 28 -5.02 -25.38 9.73
N SER A 29 -5.74 -25.26 10.85
CA SER A 29 -7.12 -24.78 10.84
C SER A 29 -7.12 -23.31 10.40
N LEU A 30 -7.94 -22.96 9.41
CA LEU A 30 -8.01 -21.59 8.89
C LEU A 30 -9.23 -20.85 9.44
N THR A 31 -9.07 -19.56 9.70
CA THR A 31 -10.14 -18.66 10.13
C THR A 31 -10.15 -17.39 9.30
N TYR A 32 -11.34 -16.85 9.08
CA TYR A 32 -11.53 -15.51 8.51
C TYR A 32 -11.53 -14.48 9.62
N VAL A 33 -10.62 -13.53 9.54
CA VAL A 33 -10.53 -12.38 10.45
C VAL A 33 -10.91 -11.10 9.73
N GLN A 34 -11.84 -10.37 10.35
CA GLN A 34 -12.26 -9.05 9.91
C GLN A 34 -11.39 -8.00 10.58
N LEU A 35 -10.64 -7.24 9.77
CA LEU A 35 -9.80 -6.15 10.23
C LEU A 35 -10.57 -4.84 10.19
N ASN A 36 -10.40 -4.04 11.23
CA ASN A 36 -11.00 -2.71 11.37
C ASN A 36 -10.06 -1.77 12.15
N GLY A 37 -9.00 -1.33 11.48
CA GLY A 37 -8.03 -0.37 12.01
C GLY A 37 -7.31 0.35 10.88
N THR A 38 -6.00 0.56 11.05
CA THR A 38 -5.12 1.09 9.99
C THR A 38 -5.27 0.30 8.71
N PHE A 39 -5.27 -1.02 8.79
CA PHE A 39 -5.75 -1.89 7.72
C PHE A 39 -7.20 -2.30 7.97
N SER A 40 -8.02 -2.29 6.92
CA SER A 40 -9.43 -2.66 6.96
C SER A 40 -9.75 -3.62 5.81
N GLY A 41 -10.56 -4.64 6.10
CA GLY A 41 -10.89 -5.69 5.13
C GLY A 41 -10.94 -7.07 5.78
N GLY A 42 -10.85 -8.12 4.97
CA GLY A 42 -10.87 -9.50 5.44
C GLY A 42 -9.63 -10.26 4.99
N ILE A 43 -9.06 -11.08 5.87
CA ILE A 43 -7.98 -12.00 5.54
C ILE A 43 -8.27 -13.39 6.15
N VAL A 44 -7.85 -14.44 5.45
CA VAL A 44 -7.94 -15.83 5.93
C VAL A 44 -6.55 -16.27 6.33
N VAL A 45 -6.37 -16.65 7.60
CA VAL A 45 -5.08 -17.06 8.19
C VAL A 45 -5.28 -18.28 9.10
N PRO A 46 -4.20 -18.97 9.50
CA PRO A 46 -4.28 -20.01 10.53
C PRO A 46 -4.83 -19.47 11.85
N VAL A 47 -5.63 -20.28 12.53
CA VAL A 47 -6.24 -19.96 13.83
C VAL A 47 -5.18 -19.65 14.88
N GLU A 48 -4.03 -20.32 14.80
CA GLU A 48 -2.93 -20.22 15.77
C GLU A 48 -2.31 -18.83 15.82
N ILE A 49 -2.34 -18.08 14.70
CA ILE A 49 -1.78 -16.72 14.60
C ILE A 49 -2.86 -15.64 14.41
N SER A 50 -4.15 -16.00 14.45
CA SER A 50 -5.21 -15.08 14.02
C SER A 50 -5.29 -13.82 14.88
N ASP A 51 -5.15 -13.96 16.18
CA ASP A 51 -5.24 -12.85 17.14
C ASP A 51 -4.02 -11.93 17.00
N GLU A 52 -2.82 -12.51 16.87
CA GLU A 52 -1.59 -11.75 16.64
C GLU A 52 -1.61 -11.00 15.30
N VAL A 53 -2.13 -11.62 14.22
CA VAL A 53 -2.31 -10.95 12.93
C VAL A 53 -3.27 -9.77 13.04
N VAL A 54 -4.36 -9.91 13.79
CA VAL A 54 -5.32 -8.82 14.01
C VAL A 54 -4.68 -7.68 14.78
N ASP A 55 -3.99 -7.97 15.89
CA ASP A 55 -3.31 -6.98 16.72
C ASP A 55 -2.20 -6.27 15.93
N TYR A 56 -1.41 -7.03 15.18
CA TYR A 56 -0.32 -6.53 14.35
C TYR A 56 -0.83 -5.57 13.26
N LEU A 57 -1.80 -6.00 12.44
CA LEU A 57 -2.32 -5.20 11.33
C LEU A 57 -3.16 -4.00 11.81
N SER A 58 -3.84 -4.13 12.95
CA SER A 58 -4.62 -3.02 13.52
C SER A 58 -3.73 -1.98 14.20
N GLY A 59 -2.59 -2.39 14.74
CA GLY A 59 -1.65 -1.53 15.48
C GLY A 59 -0.66 -0.74 14.63
N PHE A 60 -0.68 -0.86 13.30
CA PHE A 60 0.22 -0.09 12.44
C PHE A 60 0.05 1.41 12.61
N ASN A 61 1.17 2.13 12.71
CA ASN A 61 1.20 3.55 12.44
C ASN A 61 1.50 3.79 10.96
N ALA A 62 0.52 4.31 10.22
CA ALA A 62 0.63 4.61 8.80
C ALA A 62 0.60 6.12 8.55
N THR A 63 1.60 6.63 7.85
CA THR A 63 1.66 8.03 7.39
C THR A 63 1.69 8.06 5.87
N LEU A 64 0.76 8.78 5.25
CA LEU A 64 0.73 8.97 3.80
C LEU A 64 1.53 10.22 3.44
N TYR A 65 2.54 10.06 2.59
CA TYR A 65 3.29 11.16 1.99
C TYR A 65 2.83 11.32 0.55
N SER A 66 2.46 12.53 0.16
CA SER A 66 2.03 12.86 -1.20
C SER A 66 2.85 14.03 -1.75
N PHE A 67 3.43 13.81 -2.92
CA PHE A 67 4.24 14.78 -3.65
C PHE A 67 3.52 15.18 -4.92
N GLU A 68 3.21 16.45 -5.08
CA GLU A 68 2.66 17.00 -6.31
C GLU A 68 3.73 17.78 -7.06
N ALA A 69 4.04 17.35 -8.28
CA ALA A 69 4.88 18.11 -9.19
C ALA A 69 4.04 18.72 -10.31
N ARG A 70 4.09 20.05 -10.41
CA ARG A 70 3.47 20.79 -11.50
C ARG A 70 4.54 21.26 -12.47
N VAL A 71 4.32 21.00 -13.75
CA VAL A 71 5.17 21.48 -14.83
C VAL A 71 4.43 22.57 -15.58
N LEU A 72 5.04 23.74 -15.63
CA LEU A 72 4.56 24.90 -16.36
C LEU A 72 5.20 24.89 -17.75
N GLY A 73 4.42 24.52 -18.76
CA GLY A 73 4.81 24.61 -20.17
C GLY A 73 4.34 25.92 -20.78
N ASP A 74 4.90 26.25 -21.94
CA ASP A 74 4.51 27.46 -22.68
C ASP A 74 3.05 27.35 -23.22
N ASP A 75 2.67 26.15 -23.68
CA ASP A 75 1.34 25.87 -24.25
C ASP A 75 0.43 25.05 -23.33
N MET A 76 1.01 24.21 -22.46
CA MET A 76 0.24 23.32 -21.58
C MET A 76 0.92 23.14 -20.22
N ASN A 77 0.13 23.31 -19.16
CA ASN A 77 0.51 22.94 -17.81
C ASN A 77 0.06 21.50 -17.52
N ALA A 78 0.88 20.74 -16.81
CA ALA A 78 0.53 19.40 -16.38
C ALA A 78 0.99 19.15 -14.94
N SER A 79 0.37 18.20 -14.26
CA SER A 79 0.78 17.81 -12.91
C SER A 79 0.72 16.31 -12.72
N ILE A 80 1.55 15.83 -11.79
CA ILE A 80 1.55 14.45 -11.32
C ILE A 80 1.58 14.44 -9.81
N ILE A 81 0.80 13.54 -9.21
CA ILE A 81 0.82 13.26 -7.78
C ILE A 81 1.36 11.87 -7.58
N LEU A 82 2.44 11.76 -6.81
CA LEU A 82 3.00 10.49 -6.37
C LEU A 82 2.84 10.37 -4.88
N SER A 83 2.49 9.17 -4.41
CA SER A 83 2.29 8.91 -3.00
C SER A 83 3.09 7.71 -2.52
N ALA A 84 3.57 7.80 -1.28
CA ALA A 84 4.27 6.76 -0.56
C ALA A 84 3.66 6.61 0.83
N LEU A 85 3.55 5.37 1.30
CA LEU A 85 3.01 5.06 2.61
C LEU A 85 4.16 4.60 3.51
N ARG A 86 4.39 5.32 4.61
CA ARG A 86 5.29 4.89 5.68
C ARG A 86 4.51 4.03 6.65
N LEU A 87 4.92 2.78 6.79
CA LEU A 87 4.34 1.80 7.69
C LEU A 87 5.32 1.55 8.83
N SER A 88 4.89 1.78 10.07
CA SER A 88 5.63 1.40 11.28
C SER A 88 4.79 0.36 12.05
N PRO A 89 5.24 -0.89 12.12
CA PRO A 89 4.51 -1.92 12.85
C PRO A 89 4.60 -1.68 14.36
N PRO A 90 3.64 -2.19 15.15
CA PRO A 90 3.63 -2.03 16.61
C PRO A 90 4.73 -2.82 17.33
N HIS A 91 5.15 -3.94 16.74
CA HIS A 91 6.24 -4.84 17.19
C HIS A 91 6.79 -5.59 15.97
N GLU A 92 7.76 -6.49 16.14
CA GLU A 92 8.15 -7.45 15.09
C GLU A 92 7.55 -8.82 15.45
N PRO A 93 6.83 -9.48 14.54
CA PRO A 93 6.23 -10.79 14.80
C PRO A 93 7.32 -11.86 14.85
N GLU A 94 7.21 -12.79 15.79
CA GLU A 94 8.19 -13.88 15.95
C GLU A 94 7.92 -15.05 15.01
N ASP A 95 6.63 -15.32 14.76
CA ASP A 95 6.19 -16.57 14.13
C ASP A 95 5.82 -16.44 12.64
N PHE A 96 5.55 -15.23 12.15
CA PHE A 96 5.18 -14.98 10.76
C PHE A 96 5.88 -13.76 10.17
N GLU A 97 5.96 -13.68 8.85
CA GLU A 97 6.42 -12.47 8.15
C GLU A 97 5.24 -11.70 7.56
N VAL A 98 5.32 -10.36 7.57
CA VAL A 98 4.34 -9.52 6.88
C VAL A 98 4.99 -8.82 5.70
N ILE A 99 4.36 -8.96 4.54
CA ILE A 99 4.79 -8.35 3.29
C ILE A 99 3.64 -7.46 2.81
N VAL A 100 3.89 -6.17 2.64
CA VAL A 100 2.92 -5.20 2.13
C VAL A 100 3.45 -4.62 0.83
N ASN A 101 2.65 -4.71 -0.23
CA ASN A 101 3.02 -4.25 -1.58
C ASN A 101 4.41 -4.75 -2.04
N ALA A 102 4.61 -6.07 -1.93
CA ALA A 102 5.85 -6.78 -2.24
C ALA A 102 7.09 -6.39 -1.40
N ARG A 103 6.92 -5.63 -0.31
CA ARG A 103 8.01 -5.27 0.61
C ARG A 103 7.84 -5.96 1.96
N PRO A 104 8.86 -6.66 2.48
CA PRO A 104 8.85 -7.16 3.85
C PRO A 104 8.79 -5.98 4.81
N ILE A 105 7.96 -6.08 5.84
CA ILE A 105 7.86 -5.06 6.87
C ILE A 105 8.81 -5.42 8.01
N LYS A 106 9.87 -4.62 8.16
CA LYS A 106 10.84 -4.70 9.27
C LYS A 106 11.11 -3.28 9.75
N GLY A 107 10.70 -2.96 10.97
CA GLY A 107 10.63 -1.58 11.45
C GLY A 107 9.90 -0.63 10.49
N ALA A 108 10.30 0.64 10.48
CA ALA A 108 9.71 1.65 9.60
C ALA A 108 10.05 1.37 8.12
N THR A 109 9.03 1.08 7.32
CA THR A 109 9.16 0.69 5.91
C THR A 109 8.31 1.59 5.02
N TYR A 110 8.84 1.97 3.86
CA TYR A 110 8.10 2.75 2.85
C TYR A 110 7.63 1.84 1.71
N VAL A 111 6.35 1.95 1.36
CA VAL A 111 5.72 1.20 0.26
C VAL A 111 4.98 2.14 -0.68
N PRO A 112 4.83 1.82 -1.98
CA PRO A 112 3.94 2.58 -2.85
C PRO A 112 2.51 2.55 -2.31
N TYR A 113 1.83 3.70 -2.31
CA TYR A 113 0.45 3.81 -1.85
C TYR A 113 -0.55 3.40 -2.95
N ALA A 114 -1.61 2.70 -2.54
CA ALA A 114 -2.79 2.42 -3.34
C ALA A 114 -4.00 2.30 -2.39
N GLU A 115 -5.20 2.62 -2.87
CA GLU A 115 -6.43 2.52 -2.06
C GLU A 115 -6.70 1.09 -1.54
N ARG A 116 -6.28 0.09 -2.33
CA ARG A 116 -6.29 -1.32 -1.97
C ARG A 116 -4.88 -1.87 -2.10
N ILE A 117 -4.23 -2.12 -0.97
CA ILE A 117 -2.85 -2.58 -0.92
C ILE A 117 -2.81 -4.10 -0.76
N PRO A 118 -1.99 -4.83 -1.53
CA PRO A 118 -1.81 -6.25 -1.31
C PRO A 118 -1.00 -6.47 -0.03
N VAL A 119 -1.50 -7.35 0.83
CA VAL A 119 -0.88 -7.80 2.07
C VAL A 119 -0.73 -9.30 2.02
N CYS A 120 0.42 -9.81 2.42
CA CYS A 120 0.72 -11.22 2.53
C CYS A 120 1.28 -11.50 3.93
N ILE A 121 0.64 -12.42 4.64
CA ILE A 121 1.18 -13.03 5.86
C ILE A 121 1.84 -14.34 5.44
N ARG A 122 3.13 -14.51 5.74
CA ARG A 122 3.84 -15.75 5.47
C ARG A 122 4.06 -16.51 6.77
N TYR A 123 3.56 -17.72 6.85
CA TYR A 123 3.64 -18.56 8.05
C TYR A 123 3.88 -20.01 7.66
N HIS A 124 4.90 -20.65 8.27
CA HIS A 124 5.36 -22.02 7.95
C HIS A 124 5.49 -22.33 6.44
N GLY A 125 6.00 -21.39 5.65
CA GLY A 125 6.20 -21.56 4.21
C GLY A 125 4.94 -21.39 3.35
N HIS A 126 3.80 -21.01 3.94
CA HIS A 126 2.55 -20.70 3.24
C HIS A 126 2.29 -19.19 3.21
N ASP A 127 1.75 -18.71 2.09
CA ASP A 127 1.41 -17.31 1.87
C ASP A 127 -0.11 -17.10 1.96
N TYR A 128 -0.54 -16.28 2.90
CA TYR A 128 -1.93 -15.89 3.14
C TYR A 128 -2.14 -14.46 2.65
N ARG A 129 -2.87 -14.29 1.55
CA ARG A 129 -2.92 -13.03 0.80
C ARG A 129 -4.29 -12.36 0.87
N ALA A 130 -4.30 -11.04 0.98
CA ALA A 130 -5.50 -10.23 0.90
C ALA A 130 -5.20 -8.87 0.26
N PHE A 131 -6.25 -8.21 -0.24
CA PHE A 131 -6.20 -6.80 -0.62
C PHE A 131 -6.94 -5.99 0.45
N LEU A 132 -6.19 -5.23 1.23
CA LEU A 132 -6.70 -4.47 2.36
C LEU A 132 -6.73 -2.98 2.03
N THR A 133 -7.71 -2.27 2.56
CA THR A 133 -7.74 -0.80 2.51
C THR A 133 -6.90 -0.24 3.64
N VAL A 134 -6.08 0.77 3.35
CA VAL A 134 -5.28 1.44 4.37
C VAL A 134 -5.85 2.81 4.69
N LYS A 135 -6.06 3.07 5.98
CA LYS A 135 -6.38 4.38 6.52
C LYS A 135 -5.13 4.94 7.17
N ALA A 136 -4.47 5.88 6.50
CA ALA A 136 -3.34 6.58 7.10
C ALA A 136 -3.83 7.41 8.29
N ARG A 137 -3.06 7.38 9.39
CA ARG A 137 -3.32 8.18 10.58
C ARG A 137 -2.96 9.64 10.34
N ASP A 138 -1.84 9.85 9.65
CA ASP A 138 -1.29 11.16 9.33
C ASP A 138 -1.11 11.28 7.82
N GLU A 139 -1.24 12.51 7.32
CA GLU A 139 -1.00 12.83 5.91
C GLU A 139 -0.06 14.03 5.81
N VAL A 140 0.98 13.89 4.98
CA VAL A 140 1.96 14.95 4.70
C VAL A 140 1.97 15.22 3.21
N LYS A 141 1.76 16.49 2.84
CA LYS A 141 1.73 16.92 1.43
C LYS A 141 2.85 17.90 1.17
N ALA A 142 3.54 17.72 0.05
CA ALA A 142 4.43 18.72 -0.51
C ALA A 142 4.12 18.92 -1.98
N SER A 143 4.20 20.17 -2.42
CA SER A 143 3.95 20.53 -3.80
C SER A 143 4.97 21.56 -4.28
N GLY A 144 5.26 21.50 -5.57
CA GLY A 144 6.12 22.47 -6.24
C GLY A 144 5.72 22.63 -7.69
N SER A 145 6.14 23.77 -8.25
CA SER A 145 5.90 24.13 -9.64
C SER A 145 7.21 24.52 -10.29
N TRP A 146 7.52 23.95 -11.44
CA TRP A 146 8.74 24.23 -12.20
C TRP A 146 8.39 24.51 -13.65
N SER A 147 9.14 25.41 -14.28
CA SER A 147 9.04 25.60 -15.73
C SER A 147 9.64 24.42 -16.48
N ARG A 148 9.11 24.13 -17.67
CA ARG A 148 9.68 23.16 -18.61
C ARG A 148 11.18 23.40 -18.81
N GLY A 149 11.57 24.63 -19.11
CA GLY A 149 12.97 24.98 -19.37
C GLY A 149 13.92 24.71 -18.20
N TYR A 150 13.43 24.77 -16.95
CA TYR A 150 14.21 24.34 -15.79
C TYR A 150 14.31 22.81 -15.74
N LEU A 151 13.18 22.10 -15.87
CA LEU A 151 13.14 20.65 -15.71
C LEU A 151 13.92 19.91 -16.79
N ASP A 152 13.91 20.39 -18.04
CA ASP A 152 14.67 19.80 -19.15
C ASP A 152 16.18 19.71 -18.84
N GLY A 153 16.70 20.60 -17.98
CA GLY A 153 18.09 20.59 -17.50
C GLY A 153 18.30 19.99 -16.10
N ALA A 154 17.24 19.53 -15.42
CA ALA A 154 17.27 19.16 -14.01
C ALA A 154 17.36 17.65 -13.75
N SER A 155 17.75 16.85 -14.74
CA SER A 155 17.80 15.38 -14.60
C SER A 155 18.65 14.94 -13.39
N ASN A 156 18.13 14.01 -12.60
CA ASN A 156 18.60 13.54 -11.29
C ASN A 156 18.61 14.58 -10.16
N SER A 157 17.97 15.73 -10.33
CA SER A 157 17.85 16.72 -9.25
C SER A 157 16.75 16.35 -8.25
N THR A 158 16.99 16.65 -6.98
CA THR A 158 15.93 16.65 -5.96
C THR A 158 15.08 17.90 -6.11
N LEU A 159 13.78 17.71 -6.30
CA LEU A 159 12.80 18.77 -6.45
C LEU A 159 12.16 19.16 -5.11
N LEU A 160 11.82 18.17 -4.29
CA LEU A 160 11.21 18.33 -2.97
C LEU A 160 11.83 17.35 -1.99
N GLU A 161 11.88 17.73 -0.72
CA GLU A 161 12.33 16.89 0.38
C GLU A 161 11.39 17.04 1.57
N VAL A 162 10.93 15.92 2.11
CA VAL A 162 9.98 15.85 3.22
C VAL A 162 10.34 14.66 4.12
N GLY A 163 10.81 14.95 5.33
CA GLY A 163 11.28 13.92 6.25
C GLY A 163 12.38 13.08 5.60
N ASP A 164 12.21 11.75 5.61
CA ASP A 164 13.17 10.82 5.02
C ASP A 164 12.90 10.51 3.53
N LEU A 165 12.06 11.30 2.85
CA LEU A 165 11.70 11.11 1.44
C LEU A 165 12.07 12.32 0.58
N LYS A 166 12.50 12.03 -0.65
CA LYS A 166 12.82 13.03 -1.67
C LYS A 166 12.05 12.72 -2.95
N LEU A 167 11.59 13.76 -3.64
CA LEU A 167 11.11 13.68 -5.00
C LEU A 167 12.26 14.02 -5.94
N VAL A 168 12.66 13.08 -6.79
CA VAL A 168 13.72 13.25 -7.79
C VAL A 168 13.10 13.19 -9.17
N VAL A 169 13.60 14.01 -10.10
CA VAL A 169 13.22 13.97 -11.51
C VAL A 169 14.31 13.32 -12.35
N ARG A 170 13.93 12.48 -13.30
CA ARG A 170 14.76 12.01 -14.41
C ARG A 170 14.14 12.51 -15.70
N VAL A 171 14.94 13.12 -16.55
CA VAL A 171 14.53 13.58 -17.88
C VAL A 171 14.98 12.53 -18.89
N GLU A 172 14.05 11.98 -19.65
CA GLU A 172 14.40 11.09 -20.77
C GLU A 172 14.68 11.89 -22.04
N GLU A 173 13.84 12.86 -22.32
CA GLU A 173 13.96 13.83 -23.40
C GLU A 173 13.20 15.11 -23.01
N PRO A 174 13.44 16.26 -23.66
CA PRO A 174 12.78 17.50 -23.32
C PRO A 174 11.25 17.39 -23.34
N GLY A 175 10.58 17.68 -22.21
CA GLY A 175 9.13 17.49 -22.04
C GLY A 175 8.68 16.08 -21.61
N HIS A 176 9.60 15.12 -21.43
CA HIS A 176 9.32 13.78 -20.92
C HIS A 176 10.07 13.53 -19.60
N TYR A 177 9.31 13.50 -18.50
CA TYR A 177 9.84 13.45 -17.15
C TYR A 177 9.37 12.19 -16.42
N PHE A 178 10.28 11.55 -15.70
CA PHE A 178 9.99 10.55 -14.69
C PHE A 178 10.24 11.13 -13.31
N PHE A 179 9.21 11.16 -12.48
CA PHE A 179 9.32 11.56 -11.09
C PHE A 179 9.39 10.31 -10.22
N SER A 180 10.30 10.29 -9.25
CA SER A 180 10.51 9.16 -8.36
C SER A 180 10.57 9.63 -6.91
N ILE A 181 9.82 8.96 -6.04
CA ILE A 181 9.95 9.09 -4.59
C ILE A 181 11.06 8.14 -4.15
N VAL A 182 12.12 8.69 -3.56
CA VAL A 182 13.25 7.91 -3.05
C VAL A 182 13.46 8.17 -1.56
N THR A 183 14.00 7.19 -0.85
CA THR A 183 14.43 7.38 0.54
C THR A 183 15.70 8.25 0.60
N ALA A 184 15.72 9.24 1.48
CA ALA A 184 16.77 10.25 1.56
C ALA A 184 18.16 9.68 1.88
N TRP A 185 18.23 8.59 2.65
CA TRP A 185 19.49 8.02 3.14
C TRP A 185 20.07 6.95 2.22
N LYS A 186 19.23 6.18 1.52
CA LYS A 186 19.65 5.03 0.71
C LYS A 186 19.36 5.18 -0.78
N ASN A 187 18.68 6.27 -1.18
CA ASN A 187 18.19 6.48 -2.55
C ASN A 187 17.40 5.29 -3.11
N VAL A 188 16.73 4.53 -2.23
CA VAL A 188 15.89 3.41 -2.64
C VAL A 188 14.58 3.98 -3.14
N GLU A 189 14.25 3.69 -4.40
CA GLU A 189 12.99 4.05 -5.03
C GLU A 189 11.82 3.35 -4.32
N VAL A 190 10.81 4.14 -3.98
CA VAL A 190 9.56 3.69 -3.34
C VAL A 190 8.44 3.64 -4.37
N ASN A 191 8.29 4.69 -5.16
CA ASN A 191 7.24 4.83 -6.18
C ASN A 191 7.73 5.79 -7.28
N SER A 192 7.21 5.65 -8.50
CA SER A 192 7.57 6.49 -9.65
C SER A 192 6.38 6.70 -10.58
N GLY A 193 6.41 7.77 -11.35
CA GLY A 193 5.45 7.99 -12.44
C GLY A 193 5.98 8.93 -13.50
N GLY A 194 5.53 8.70 -14.73
CA GLY A 194 5.89 9.48 -15.91
C GLY A 194 4.90 10.60 -16.18
N LEU A 195 5.42 11.71 -16.71
CA LEU A 195 4.64 12.84 -17.22
C LEU A 195 5.21 13.24 -18.58
N ILE A 196 4.37 13.18 -19.61
CA ILE A 196 4.70 13.60 -20.96
C ILE A 196 3.90 14.87 -21.26
N LEU A 197 4.60 15.94 -21.61
CA LEU A 197 3.97 17.15 -22.14
C LEU A 197 3.75 16.95 -23.65
N GLY A 198 2.50 17.06 -24.10
CA GLY A 198 2.18 17.05 -25.52
C GLY A 198 2.90 18.18 -26.25
N VAL A 199 3.36 17.90 -27.47
CA VAL A 199 3.82 18.95 -28.39
C VAL A 199 2.56 19.58 -28.96
N GLY A 200 2.35 20.89 -28.74
CA GLY A 200 1.34 21.62 -29.48
C GLY A 200 1.67 21.56 -30.97
N GLU A 201 0.74 21.08 -31.80
CA GLU A 201 0.82 21.23 -33.26
C GLU A 201 0.66 22.69 -33.68
#